data_AF-A0A9V1G4D1-F1
#
_entry.id   AF-A0A9V1G4D1-F1
#
_cell.length_a   1.000
_cell.length_b   1.000
_cell.length_c   1.000
_cell.angle_alpha   90.00
_cell.angle_beta   90.00
_cell.angle_gamma   90.00
#
_symmetry.space_group_name_H-M   'P 1'
#
loop_
_entity.id
_entity.type
_entity.pdbx_description
1 polymer ?
#
loop_
_entity_poly.entity_id
_entity_poly.type
_entity_poly.pdbx_seq_one_letter_code
_entity_poly.pdbx_strand_id
1 'polypeptide(L)'
;MAASGRGLSRVIGASSCPAWRGAHWEARGRLKPEYDAVVIGAGHNGLVAAAYLQRLGVNTAVFERRPVIGGAAVTEEIIPGFKFSRASYLLSLLRPQIYIDLELKKHGLRLHLRNPYSFTPMLEEGTGNKVPRSLLLGTDMAENQKQIAQFSRRDAQAFPKYEAFMNRLALAIDPLLDAAPVDAEAFQRGSLLQRLKSLSTLKPLLQAGRVLGAQLPQYYQVLTAPITKVLDQWFESEPLKATLATDAVIGAMTSPHTPGSGYVLLHHVMGGLEGMQGAWGYVQGGMGALSDAITSSATAHGASVFTEKAVAKVQVSSEGRVQGVVLQDGSEVRSKVVLSNASPQVTFLKLTPQEWLPEEFVDRISRLDTQSPVTKINVAVDRLPDFLAAPNAPGGQPLPHHQCSIHLNCEDTLLLHRAFEDAMDGLPSHRPMIELCIPSSLDPTLAPPGCHVVSLFTQYTPYTLAGGKVWDEQERNAYADKVFDCIEAYAPGFKGSVVGRDILTPPDLERIFGLPGGKTCWKEKNLPWRRGGEETCKGTKDHNTPMSTTVALPPAEHIPLCHDPGPALLRPPRAPVLQLPLSSPGPVSLWQRCPPWRRRHGSRGTQCSPCRLQRPQEHVTLNRL
;
A
#
# COMPACT_ATOMS: atom_id res chain seq x y z
N MET A 1 15.82 45.05 28.09
CA MET A 1 14.88 46.18 28.29
C MET A 1 13.57 45.82 27.62
N ALA A 2 12.47 45.91 28.37
CA ALA A 2 11.13 45.52 27.95
C ALA A 2 10.39 46.69 27.27
N ALA A 3 9.67 46.39 26.17
CA ALA A 3 8.45 47.03 25.66
C ALA A 3 8.10 46.33 24.31
N SER A 4 7.19 45.34 24.27
CA SER A 4 5.74 45.48 24.00
C SER A 4 5.42 46.25 22.71
N GLY A 5 4.65 45.78 21.72
CA GLY A 5 3.84 44.57 21.57
C GLY A 5 2.81 44.79 20.44
N ARG A 6 1.93 43.79 20.28
CA ARG A 6 0.63 43.82 19.57
C ARG A 6 0.67 43.58 18.05
N GLY A 7 0.53 42.31 17.69
CA GLY A 7 0.21 41.93 16.31
C GLY A 7 -0.12 40.45 16.09
N LEU A 8 -0.59 39.68 17.08
CA LEU A 8 -1.02 38.28 16.85
C LEU A 8 -2.04 37.73 17.87
N SER A 9 -2.44 38.50 18.87
CA SER A 9 -3.33 38.04 19.96
C SER A 9 -4.81 38.44 19.79
N ARG A 10 -5.29 38.67 18.56
CA ARG A 10 -6.67 39.14 18.31
C ARG A 10 -7.56 38.29 17.41
N VAL A 11 -7.19 37.05 17.10
CA VAL A 11 -8.09 36.10 16.40
C VAL A 11 -8.57 34.95 17.31
N ILE A 12 -8.03 34.81 18.52
CA ILE A 12 -8.50 33.83 19.50
C ILE A 12 -9.43 34.53 20.51
N GLY A 13 -10.55 35.04 20.00
CA GLY A 13 -11.63 35.59 20.81
C GLY A 13 -12.75 34.57 20.94
N ALA A 14 -13.12 34.25 22.18
CA ALA A 14 -14.15 33.29 22.57
C ALA A 14 -15.39 33.30 21.67
N SER A 15 -15.42 32.40 20.69
CA SER A 15 -16.64 31.97 20.03
C SER A 15 -17.07 30.67 20.71
N SER A 16 -18.26 30.71 21.31
CA SER A 16 -19.09 29.54 21.60
C SER A 16 -18.82 28.42 20.59
N CYS A 17 -18.50 27.21 21.07
CA CYS A 17 -18.27 26.01 20.29
C CYS A 17 -19.03 26.06 18.95
N PRO A 18 -18.34 26.21 17.80
CA PRO A 18 -19.00 26.03 16.53
C PRO A 18 -19.42 24.55 16.49
N ALA A 19 -20.72 24.32 16.63
CA ALA A 19 -21.35 23.04 16.39
C ALA A 19 -21.16 22.67 14.90
N TRP A 20 -19.99 22.14 14.58
CA TRP A 20 -19.68 21.57 13.28
C TRP A 20 -19.20 20.14 13.50
N ARG A 21 -20.19 19.24 13.45
CA ARG A 21 -20.09 17.80 13.23
C ARG A 21 -18.76 17.18 13.70
N GLY A 22 -18.70 16.82 14.97
CA GLY A 22 -18.36 15.43 15.21
C GLY A 22 -19.37 14.64 14.39
N ALA A 23 -18.95 14.06 13.27
CA ALA A 23 -19.80 13.12 12.55
C ALA A 23 -19.91 11.86 13.42
N HIS A 24 -20.56 11.98 14.59
CA HIS A 24 -21.47 10.96 15.05
C HIS A 24 -22.45 10.84 13.89
N TRP A 25 -22.12 9.94 12.96
CA TRP A 25 -23.10 9.41 12.06
C TRP A 25 -24.17 8.84 13.03
N GLU A 26 -25.29 9.54 13.17
CA GLU A 26 -26.36 8.99 14.01
C GLU A 26 -26.97 7.84 13.22
N ALA A 27 -27.12 6.70 13.89
CA ALA A 27 -27.79 5.53 13.35
C ALA A 27 -29.08 5.94 12.63
N ARG A 28 -29.12 5.78 11.29
CA ARG A 28 -30.38 5.83 10.57
C ARG A 28 -31.11 4.53 10.84
N GLY A 29 -31.87 4.52 11.94
CA GLY A 29 -32.70 3.41 12.35
C GLY A 29 -32.29 2.83 13.70
N ARG A 30 -33.28 2.30 14.43
CA ARG A 30 -33.05 1.51 15.64
C ARG A 30 -32.36 0.21 15.26
N LEU A 31 -31.35 -0.20 16.02
CA LEU A 31 -30.72 -1.52 15.87
C LEU A 31 -31.81 -2.60 15.89
N LYS A 32 -31.94 -3.32 14.78
CA LYS A 32 -32.84 -4.48 14.65
C LYS A 32 -32.12 -5.74 15.15
N PRO A 33 -32.88 -6.73 15.67
CA PRO A 33 -32.31 -8.01 16.09
C PRO A 33 -31.87 -8.90 14.90
N GLU A 34 -32.31 -8.60 13.67
CA GLU A 34 -32.05 -9.43 12.50
C GLU A 34 -31.88 -8.59 11.22
N TYR A 35 -30.94 -9.01 10.37
CA TYR A 35 -30.66 -8.51 9.02
C TYR A 35 -30.41 -9.67 8.08
N ASP A 36 -30.57 -9.46 6.77
CA ASP A 36 -30.27 -10.51 5.78
C ASP A 36 -28.75 -10.70 5.62
N ALA A 37 -28.02 -9.58 5.67
CA ALA A 37 -26.56 -9.54 5.61
C ALA A 37 -25.99 -8.56 6.64
N VAL A 38 -24.86 -8.93 7.22
CA VAL A 38 -24.08 -8.08 8.13
C VAL A 38 -22.69 -7.89 7.56
N VAL A 39 -22.21 -6.64 7.55
CA VAL A 39 -20.85 -6.27 7.16
C VAL A 39 -20.08 -5.81 8.39
N ILE A 40 -18.94 -6.45 8.68
CA ILE A 40 -18.05 -6.09 9.78
C ILE A 40 -17.00 -5.10 9.27
N GLY A 41 -17.04 -3.87 9.77
CA GLY A 41 -16.10 -2.78 9.46
C GLY A 41 -16.61 -1.84 8.35
N ALA A 42 -16.71 -0.55 8.66
CA ALA A 42 -17.16 0.49 7.72
C ALA A 42 -15.99 1.11 6.93
N GLY A 43 -14.97 0.32 6.59
CA GLY A 43 -13.99 0.70 5.57
C GLY A 43 -14.63 0.85 4.19
N HIS A 44 -14.00 1.59 3.27
CA HIS A 44 -14.54 1.84 1.93
C HIS A 44 -14.99 0.56 1.19
N ASN A 45 -14.25 -0.54 1.27
CA ASN A 45 -14.65 -1.83 0.66
C ASN A 45 -15.94 -2.41 1.28
N GLY A 46 -16.05 -2.40 2.61
CA GLY A 46 -17.26 -2.86 3.30
C GLY A 46 -18.46 -1.97 3.02
N LEU A 47 -18.26 -0.65 2.90
CA LEU A 47 -19.30 0.30 2.51
C LEU A 47 -19.78 0.07 1.07
N VAL A 48 -18.85 -0.20 0.13
CA VAL A 48 -19.20 -0.56 -1.25
C VAL A 48 -19.99 -1.87 -1.28
N ALA A 49 -19.55 -2.90 -0.57
CA ALA A 49 -20.26 -4.18 -0.48
C ALA A 49 -21.68 -3.99 0.08
N ALA A 50 -21.83 -3.20 1.16
CA ALA A 50 -23.12 -2.88 1.74
C ALA A 50 -24.03 -2.12 0.75
N ALA A 51 -23.48 -1.16 -0.01
CA ALA A 51 -24.22 -0.43 -1.02
C ALA A 51 -24.76 -1.36 -2.12
N TYR A 52 -23.94 -2.27 -2.64
CA TYR A 52 -24.37 -3.23 -3.65
C TYR A 52 -25.40 -4.23 -3.13
N LEU A 53 -25.19 -4.81 -1.93
CA LEU A 53 -26.16 -5.72 -1.31
C LEU A 53 -27.52 -5.03 -1.12
N GLN A 54 -27.50 -3.82 -0.60
CA GLN A 54 -28.72 -3.06 -0.37
C GLN A 54 -29.45 -2.70 -1.68
N ARG A 55 -28.72 -2.35 -2.75
CA ARG A 55 -29.31 -2.13 -4.08
C ARG A 55 -29.98 -3.37 -4.66
N LEU A 56 -29.50 -4.56 -4.31
CA LEU A 56 -30.12 -5.83 -4.66
C LEU A 56 -31.32 -6.20 -3.76
N GLY A 57 -31.69 -5.32 -2.82
CA GLY A 57 -32.81 -5.53 -1.91
C GLY A 57 -32.49 -6.35 -0.65
N VAL A 58 -31.20 -6.63 -0.40
CA VAL A 58 -30.76 -7.35 0.80
C VAL A 58 -30.71 -6.38 1.98
N ASN A 59 -31.52 -6.61 3.03
CA ASN A 59 -31.52 -5.75 4.21
C ASN A 59 -30.19 -5.85 4.95
N THR A 60 -29.33 -4.84 4.79
CA THR A 60 -27.92 -4.90 5.17
C THR A 60 -27.59 -3.96 6.33
N ALA A 61 -26.84 -4.47 7.32
CA ALA A 61 -26.26 -3.68 8.40
C ALA A 61 -24.73 -3.68 8.36
N VAL A 62 -24.10 -2.53 8.57
CA VAL A 62 -22.64 -2.38 8.72
C VAL A 62 -22.32 -2.07 10.18
N PHE A 63 -21.31 -2.70 10.77
CA PHE A 63 -20.87 -2.41 12.15
C PHE A 63 -19.39 -2.00 12.20
N GLU A 64 -19.13 -0.81 12.70
CA GLU A 64 -17.82 -0.17 12.82
C GLU A 64 -17.50 0.09 14.29
N ARG A 65 -16.23 -0.09 14.66
CA ARG A 65 -15.78 0.08 16.04
C ARG A 65 -15.50 1.55 16.38
N ARG A 66 -15.00 2.33 15.43
CA ARG A 66 -14.62 3.74 15.62
C ARG A 66 -15.86 4.63 15.61
N PRO A 67 -15.78 5.88 16.08
CA PRO A 67 -16.87 6.85 15.90
C PRO A 67 -17.06 7.30 14.44
N VAL A 68 -16.12 6.98 13.55
CA VAL A 68 -16.05 7.53 12.18
C VAL A 68 -16.02 6.48 11.08
N ILE A 69 -16.51 6.96 9.93
CA ILE A 69 -16.47 6.43 8.57
C ILE A 69 -15.15 5.89 8.00
N GLY A 70 -15.15 4.91 7.09
CA GLY A 70 -14.20 4.88 5.98
C GLY A 70 -12.90 4.11 6.18
N GLY A 71 -12.62 3.68 7.41
CA GLY A 71 -11.39 2.95 7.74
C GLY A 71 -10.16 3.84 7.50
N ALA A 72 -9.29 3.45 6.57
CA ALA A 72 -8.11 4.24 6.17
C ALA A 72 -8.44 5.41 5.22
N ALA A 73 -9.67 5.48 4.68
CA ALA A 73 -10.14 6.59 3.83
C ALA A 73 -11.03 7.52 4.66
N VAL A 74 -10.43 8.20 5.64
CA VAL A 74 -11.12 9.07 6.60
C VAL A 74 -10.49 10.47 6.61
N THR A 75 -11.33 11.49 6.75
CA THR A 75 -10.90 12.86 7.05
C THR A 75 -11.20 13.15 8.52
N GLU A 76 -10.22 13.61 9.28
CA GLU A 76 -10.39 13.96 10.70
C GLU A 76 -9.79 15.34 10.99
N GLU A 77 -10.43 16.08 11.89
CA GLU A 77 -9.90 17.34 12.43
C GLU A 77 -9.11 17.04 13.70
N ILE A 78 -7.80 16.82 13.54
CA ILE A 78 -6.90 16.50 14.66
C ILE A 78 -6.36 17.76 15.33
N ILE A 79 -6.17 18.82 14.54
CA ILE A 79 -5.72 20.13 14.99
C ILE A 79 -6.86 21.11 14.69
N PRO A 80 -7.32 21.92 15.66
CA PRO A 80 -8.48 22.78 15.47
C PRO A 80 -8.38 23.66 14.21
N GLY A 81 -9.38 23.56 13.34
CA GLY A 81 -9.44 24.25 12.05
C GLY A 81 -8.75 23.54 10.88
N PHE A 82 -8.00 22.45 11.12
CA PHE A 82 -7.26 21.71 10.10
C PHE A 82 -7.81 20.29 9.91
N LYS A 83 -8.19 19.96 8.68
CA LYS A 83 -8.75 18.65 8.31
C LYS A 83 -7.72 17.84 7.54
N PHE A 84 -7.46 16.63 8.02
CA PHE A 84 -6.47 15.74 7.44
C PHE A 84 -7.12 14.48 6.90
N SER A 85 -6.81 14.12 5.66
CA SER A 85 -6.95 12.74 5.19
C SER A 85 -5.96 11.87 5.98
N ARG A 86 -6.42 11.28 7.09
CA ARG A 86 -5.55 10.85 8.20
C ARG A 86 -4.59 9.72 7.83
N ALA A 87 -5.02 8.81 6.95
CA ALA A 87 -4.19 7.72 6.42
C ALA A 87 -4.01 7.80 4.90
N SER A 88 -4.98 7.35 4.10
CA SER A 88 -4.95 7.52 2.64
C SER A 88 -5.21 9.00 2.29
N TYR A 89 -4.51 9.56 1.29
CA TYR A 89 -4.60 10.99 0.90
C TYR A 89 -4.79 11.23 -0.60
N LEU A 90 -4.66 10.19 -1.44
CA LEU A 90 -4.87 10.29 -2.90
C LEU A 90 -5.85 9.21 -3.38
N LEU A 91 -6.57 9.52 -4.45
CA LEU A 91 -7.51 8.63 -5.12
C LEU A 91 -7.07 8.38 -6.57
N SER A 92 -6.99 7.10 -6.95
CA SER A 92 -6.69 6.70 -8.34
C SER A 92 -7.14 5.28 -8.67
N LEU A 93 -7.12 4.35 -7.71
CA LEU A 93 -7.45 2.93 -7.94
C LEU A 93 -8.93 2.57 -7.68
N LEU A 94 -9.82 3.56 -7.57
CA LEU A 94 -11.25 3.29 -7.47
C LEU A 94 -11.79 2.86 -8.83
N ARG A 95 -12.31 1.64 -8.94
CA ARG A 95 -12.84 1.11 -10.20
C ARG A 95 -13.94 2.04 -10.74
N PRO A 96 -13.89 2.46 -12.02
CA PRO A 96 -14.89 3.33 -12.62
C PRO A 96 -16.32 2.80 -12.48
N GLN A 97 -16.50 1.48 -12.52
CA GLN A 97 -17.80 0.84 -12.35
C GLN A 97 -18.44 1.15 -10.99
N ILE A 98 -17.66 1.18 -9.91
CA ILE A 98 -18.15 1.52 -8.56
C ILE A 98 -18.61 2.98 -8.53
N TYR A 99 -17.82 3.87 -9.14
CA TYR A 99 -18.14 5.30 -9.21
C TYR A 99 -19.47 5.55 -9.94
N ILE A 100 -19.67 4.86 -11.06
CA ILE A 100 -20.86 4.97 -11.91
C ILE A 100 -22.07 4.31 -11.22
N ASP A 101 -21.94 3.05 -10.81
CA ASP A 101 -23.04 2.29 -10.23
C ASP A 101 -23.59 3.01 -9.01
N LEU A 102 -22.72 3.37 -8.05
CA LEU A 102 -23.12 4.01 -6.81
C LEU A 102 -23.44 5.50 -6.97
N GLU A 103 -23.39 6.03 -8.19
CA GLU A 103 -23.71 7.40 -8.54
C GLU A 103 -22.98 8.43 -7.66
N LEU A 104 -21.69 8.18 -7.34
CA LEU A 104 -20.97 8.89 -6.27
C LEU A 104 -20.95 10.41 -6.45
N LYS A 105 -20.95 10.89 -7.70
CA LYS A 105 -21.05 12.32 -8.04
C LYS A 105 -22.36 12.94 -7.56
N LYS A 106 -23.49 12.24 -7.68
CA LYS A 106 -24.79 12.69 -7.14
C LYS A 106 -24.79 12.72 -5.61
N HIS A 107 -24.01 11.82 -5.00
CA HIS A 107 -23.80 11.77 -3.55
C HIS A 107 -22.73 12.74 -3.03
N GLY A 108 -22.27 13.68 -3.86
CA GLY A 108 -21.42 14.80 -3.45
C GLY A 108 -19.92 14.57 -3.63
N LEU A 109 -19.49 13.46 -4.22
CA LEU A 109 -18.07 13.23 -4.51
C LEU A 109 -17.58 14.24 -5.56
N ARG A 110 -16.57 15.03 -5.18
CA ARG A 110 -15.88 15.97 -6.06
C ARG A 110 -14.39 15.72 -6.00
N LEU A 111 -13.75 15.81 -7.16
CA LEU A 111 -12.36 15.41 -7.35
C LEU A 111 -11.56 16.55 -7.98
N HIS A 112 -10.36 16.77 -7.47
CA HIS A 112 -9.36 17.65 -8.04
C HIS A 112 -8.28 16.78 -8.68
N LEU A 113 -8.04 16.97 -9.97
CA LEU A 113 -6.97 16.25 -10.66
C LEU A 113 -5.61 16.73 -10.16
N ARG A 114 -4.69 15.79 -9.94
CA ARG A 114 -3.29 16.07 -9.61
C ARG A 114 -2.55 16.39 -10.91
N ASN A 115 -2.33 17.68 -11.17
CA ASN A 115 -1.52 18.14 -12.29
C ASN A 115 -0.71 19.38 -11.84
N PRO A 116 0.64 19.34 -11.86
CA PRO A 116 1.54 18.26 -12.31
C PRO A 116 1.44 16.96 -11.49
N TYR A 117 2.06 15.87 -11.99
CA TYR A 117 2.06 14.57 -11.31
C TYR A 117 3.05 14.54 -10.14
N SER A 118 4.28 15.01 -10.35
CA SER A 118 5.33 14.99 -9.35
C SER A 118 6.29 16.15 -9.43
N PHE A 119 6.92 16.47 -8.30
CA PHE A 119 8.01 17.44 -8.17
C PHE A 119 9.13 16.83 -7.32
N THR A 120 10.34 16.75 -7.87
CA THR A 120 11.51 16.23 -7.16
C THR A 120 12.59 17.34 -7.11
N PRO A 121 12.69 18.12 -6.02
CA PRO A 121 13.77 19.09 -5.84
C PRO A 121 15.08 18.39 -5.46
N MET A 122 16.21 18.89 -5.97
CA MET A 122 17.54 18.34 -5.66
C MET A 122 18.25 19.14 -4.57
N LEU A 123 19.01 18.46 -3.71
CA LEU A 123 20.03 19.10 -2.88
C LEU A 123 21.36 19.08 -3.64
N GLU A 124 21.78 20.24 -4.13
CA GLU A 124 23.05 20.40 -4.84
C GLU A 124 23.98 21.29 -4.01
N GLU A 125 25.01 20.69 -3.41
CA GLU A 125 26.04 21.45 -2.68
C GLU A 125 26.88 22.30 -3.64
N GLY A 126 27.31 23.48 -3.19
CA GLY A 126 28.28 24.30 -3.91
C GLY A 126 27.75 25.07 -5.14
N THR A 127 26.43 25.20 -5.28
CA THR A 127 25.77 25.92 -6.39
C THR A 127 25.91 27.45 -6.32
N GLY A 128 26.47 28.01 -5.23
CA GLY A 128 26.58 29.46 -5.03
C GLY A 128 25.20 30.12 -4.98
N ASN A 129 25.00 31.23 -5.71
CA ASN A 129 23.70 31.91 -5.82
C ASN A 129 22.75 31.28 -6.87
N LYS A 130 23.05 30.08 -7.39
CA LYS A 130 22.18 29.44 -8.39
C LYS A 130 21.09 28.62 -7.71
N VAL A 131 19.88 28.71 -8.26
CA VAL A 131 18.74 27.87 -7.88
C VAL A 131 19.09 26.40 -8.16
N PRO A 132 19.00 25.50 -7.17
CA PRO A 132 19.21 24.06 -7.38
C PRO A 132 18.24 23.49 -8.43
N ARG A 133 18.66 22.45 -9.14
CA ARG A 133 17.80 21.81 -10.15
C ARG A 133 16.62 21.05 -9.52
N SER A 134 15.60 20.80 -10.33
CA SER A 134 14.43 19.99 -9.95
C SER A 134 13.84 19.26 -11.16
N LEU A 135 13.04 18.22 -10.90
CA LEU A 135 12.20 17.56 -11.89
C LEU A 135 10.72 17.84 -11.60
N LEU A 136 10.03 18.56 -12.48
CA LEU A 136 8.58 18.73 -12.42
C LEU A 136 7.94 17.94 -13.57
N LEU A 137 7.29 16.81 -13.28
CA LEU A 137 6.65 15.97 -14.30
C LEU A 137 5.13 16.14 -14.24
N GLY A 138 4.49 16.36 -15.39
CA GLY A 138 3.05 16.56 -15.51
C GLY A 138 2.48 15.96 -16.78
N THR A 139 1.33 16.48 -17.21
CA THR A 139 0.60 15.98 -18.38
C THR A 139 1.23 16.36 -19.72
N ASP A 140 2.03 17.44 -19.76
CA ASP A 140 2.67 17.93 -20.98
C ASP A 140 4.01 17.23 -21.21
N MET A 141 4.05 16.35 -22.21
CA MET A 141 5.26 15.63 -22.60
C MET A 141 6.41 16.56 -23.00
N ALA A 142 6.12 17.65 -23.72
CA ALA A 142 7.18 18.55 -24.18
C ALA A 142 7.84 19.26 -22.97
N GLU A 143 7.05 19.60 -21.95
CA GLU A 143 7.60 20.16 -20.71
C GLU A 143 8.36 19.10 -19.91
N ASN A 144 7.84 17.87 -19.81
CA ASN A 144 8.56 16.75 -19.16
C ASN A 144 9.94 16.53 -19.80
N GLN A 145 10.02 16.54 -21.13
CA GLN A 145 11.29 16.40 -21.84
C GLN A 145 12.27 17.55 -21.53
N LYS A 146 11.78 18.80 -21.41
CA LYS A 146 12.65 19.93 -21.00
C LYS A 146 13.17 19.76 -19.58
N GLN A 147 12.32 19.32 -18.65
CA GLN A 147 12.70 19.08 -17.26
C GLN A 147 13.75 17.98 -17.16
N ILE A 148 13.55 16.87 -17.86
CA ILE A 148 14.51 15.75 -17.90
C ILE A 148 15.82 16.16 -18.59
N ALA A 149 15.77 16.99 -19.64
CA ALA A 149 16.95 17.44 -20.38
C ALA A 149 17.93 18.28 -19.54
N GLN A 150 17.50 18.81 -18.37
CA GLN A 150 18.40 19.44 -17.39
C GLN A 150 19.41 18.45 -16.78
N PHE A 151 19.10 17.15 -16.83
CA PHE A 151 19.93 16.06 -16.29
C PHE A 151 20.50 15.20 -17.42
N SER A 152 19.68 14.79 -18.39
CA SER A 152 20.14 14.09 -19.60
C SER A 152 19.22 14.36 -20.80
N ARG A 153 19.83 14.79 -21.91
CA ARG A 153 19.13 14.93 -23.19
C ARG A 153 18.72 13.58 -23.79
N ARG A 154 19.50 12.53 -23.52
CA ARG A 154 19.21 11.17 -23.99
C ARG A 154 17.96 10.64 -23.29
N ASP A 155 17.88 10.82 -21.98
CA ASP A 155 16.73 10.41 -21.18
C ASP A 155 15.46 11.13 -21.62
N ALA A 156 15.56 12.45 -21.89
CA ALA A 156 14.44 13.22 -22.42
C ALA A 156 13.90 12.65 -23.73
N GLN A 157 14.77 12.17 -24.64
CA GLN A 157 14.35 11.54 -25.89
C GLN A 157 13.79 10.12 -25.69
N ALA A 158 14.24 9.40 -24.65
CA ALA A 158 13.78 8.06 -24.33
C ALA A 158 12.44 8.04 -23.58
N PHE A 159 12.15 9.06 -22.78
CA PHE A 159 10.99 9.12 -21.88
C PHE A 159 9.62 8.86 -22.55
N PRO A 160 9.29 9.44 -23.73
CA PRO A 160 8.01 9.12 -24.38
C PRO A 160 7.85 7.65 -24.75
N LYS A 161 8.96 6.97 -25.10
CA LYS A 161 8.95 5.54 -25.46
C LYS A 161 8.76 4.68 -24.22
N TYR A 162 9.35 5.10 -23.09
CA TYR A 162 9.15 4.46 -21.80
C TYR A 162 7.69 4.58 -21.32
N GLU A 163 7.07 5.77 -21.41
CA GLU A 163 5.65 5.94 -21.05
C GLU A 163 4.74 5.08 -21.93
N ALA A 164 4.99 5.03 -23.25
CA ALA A 164 4.23 4.16 -24.14
C ALA A 164 4.39 2.67 -23.80
N PHE A 165 5.59 2.25 -23.40
CA PHE A 165 5.86 0.89 -22.92
C PHE A 165 5.06 0.58 -21.64
N MET A 166 5.08 1.46 -20.64
CA MET A 166 4.33 1.27 -19.40
C MET A 166 2.81 1.30 -19.61
N ASN A 167 2.30 2.20 -20.45
CA ASN A 167 0.87 2.28 -20.79
C ASN A 167 0.37 1.01 -21.48
N ARG A 168 1.19 0.40 -22.35
CA ARG A 168 0.84 -0.88 -22.98
C ARG A 168 0.72 -2.01 -21.98
N LEU A 169 1.56 -2.02 -20.94
CA LEU A 169 1.44 -2.98 -19.84
C LEU A 169 0.17 -2.74 -19.02
N ALA A 170 -0.14 -1.48 -18.70
CA ALA A 170 -1.38 -1.12 -17.99
C ALA A 170 -2.63 -1.59 -18.74
N LEU A 171 -2.70 -1.36 -20.06
CA LEU A 171 -3.79 -1.82 -20.93
C LEU A 171 -3.94 -3.36 -20.96
N ALA A 172 -2.84 -4.09 -20.84
CA ALA A 172 -2.89 -5.55 -20.82
C ALA A 172 -3.38 -6.11 -19.47
N ILE A 173 -3.07 -5.43 -18.36
CA ILE A 173 -3.42 -5.89 -17.02
C ILE A 173 -4.81 -5.43 -16.60
N ASP A 174 -5.29 -4.27 -17.06
CA ASP A 174 -6.59 -3.73 -16.60
C ASP A 174 -7.76 -4.73 -16.70
N PRO A 175 -7.96 -5.47 -17.82
CA PRO A 175 -9.02 -6.48 -17.90
C PRO A 175 -8.81 -7.68 -16.95
N LEU A 176 -7.57 -7.96 -16.54
CA LEU A 176 -7.25 -9.03 -15.60
C LEU A 176 -7.68 -8.69 -14.17
N LEU A 177 -7.84 -7.41 -13.83
CA LEU A 177 -8.23 -6.99 -12.49
C LEU A 177 -9.70 -7.29 -12.18
N ASP A 178 -10.57 -7.25 -13.19
CA ASP A 178 -12.00 -7.55 -13.07
C ASP A 178 -12.31 -9.03 -13.34
N ALA A 179 -11.35 -9.79 -13.85
CA ALA A 179 -11.52 -11.20 -14.15
C ALA A 179 -11.39 -12.05 -12.89
N ALA A 180 -12.29 -13.03 -12.73
CA ALA A 180 -12.08 -14.07 -11.74
C ALA A 180 -10.75 -14.82 -12.05
N PRO A 181 -9.93 -15.13 -11.04
CA PRO A 181 -8.73 -15.92 -11.23
C PRO A 181 -9.08 -17.27 -11.85
N VAL A 182 -8.14 -17.83 -12.62
CA VAL A 182 -8.32 -19.13 -13.25
C VAL A 182 -8.48 -20.18 -12.16
N ASP A 183 -9.64 -20.83 -12.13
CA ASP A 183 -9.89 -21.96 -11.24
C ASP A 183 -9.16 -23.20 -11.77
N ALA A 184 -7.92 -23.38 -11.31
CA ALA A 184 -7.07 -24.50 -11.69
C ALA A 184 -7.66 -25.84 -11.23
N GLU A 185 -8.44 -25.86 -10.13
CA GLU A 185 -9.05 -27.08 -9.61
C GLU A 185 -10.26 -27.50 -10.44
N ALA A 186 -11.14 -26.56 -10.80
CA ALA A 186 -12.22 -26.82 -11.76
C ALA A 186 -11.68 -27.24 -13.13
N PHE A 187 -10.53 -26.71 -13.55
CA PHE A 187 -9.88 -27.12 -14.79
C PHE A 187 -9.31 -28.55 -14.72
N GLN A 188 -8.67 -28.94 -13.61
CA GLN A 188 -8.04 -30.25 -13.46
C GLN A 188 -9.05 -31.34 -13.07
N ARG A 189 -9.98 -31.05 -12.16
CA ARG A 189 -10.88 -32.03 -11.52
C ARG A 189 -12.35 -31.84 -11.86
N GLY A 190 -12.72 -30.74 -12.51
CA GLY A 190 -14.10 -30.46 -12.89
C GLY A 190 -14.61 -31.32 -14.05
N SER A 191 -15.92 -31.41 -14.15
CA SER A 191 -16.63 -32.01 -15.28
C SER A 191 -16.28 -31.32 -16.61
N LEU A 192 -16.52 -32.00 -17.74
CA LEU A 192 -16.25 -31.44 -19.09
C LEU A 192 -16.89 -30.06 -19.30
N LEU A 193 -18.12 -29.86 -18.80
CA LEU A 193 -18.85 -28.59 -18.82
C LEU A 193 -18.18 -27.51 -17.95
N GLN A 194 -17.68 -27.86 -16.76
CA GLN A 194 -16.93 -26.95 -15.90
C GLN A 194 -15.60 -26.55 -16.55
N ARG A 195 -14.88 -27.49 -17.16
CA ARG A 195 -13.64 -27.20 -17.90
C ARG A 195 -13.87 -26.25 -19.07
N LEU A 196 -14.93 -26.46 -19.85
CA LEU A 196 -15.35 -25.56 -20.93
C LEU A 196 -15.70 -24.16 -20.41
N LYS A 197 -16.40 -24.05 -19.28
CA LYS A 197 -16.64 -22.76 -18.61
C LYS A 197 -15.34 -22.11 -18.13
N SER A 198 -14.40 -22.86 -17.57
CA SER A 198 -13.07 -22.37 -17.18
C SER A 198 -12.22 -21.90 -18.36
N LEU A 199 -12.47 -22.36 -19.59
CA LEU A 199 -11.79 -21.79 -20.77
C LEU A 199 -12.18 -20.33 -21.00
N SER A 200 -13.40 -19.92 -20.60
CA SER A 200 -13.82 -18.51 -20.70
C SER A 200 -13.02 -17.60 -19.75
N THR A 201 -12.52 -18.12 -18.62
CA THR A 201 -11.66 -17.37 -17.69
C THR A 201 -10.23 -17.18 -18.23
N LEU A 202 -9.85 -17.89 -19.31
CA LEU A 202 -8.59 -17.67 -20.01
C LEU A 202 -8.66 -16.53 -21.03
N LYS A 203 -9.86 -16.08 -21.41
CA LYS A 203 -10.03 -15.02 -22.42
C LYS A 203 -9.30 -13.71 -22.05
N PRO A 204 -9.37 -13.20 -20.81
CA PRO A 204 -8.61 -12.02 -20.40
C PRO A 204 -7.09 -12.22 -20.49
N LEU A 205 -6.59 -13.41 -20.12
CA LEU A 205 -5.16 -13.76 -20.24
C LEU A 205 -4.70 -13.80 -21.70
N LEU A 206 -5.51 -14.37 -22.60
CA LEU A 206 -5.23 -14.37 -24.03
C LEU A 206 -5.26 -12.95 -24.62
N GLN A 207 -6.19 -12.10 -24.17
CA GLN A 207 -6.24 -10.69 -24.57
C GLN A 207 -4.99 -9.95 -24.10
N ALA A 208 -4.60 -10.11 -22.83
CA ALA A 208 -3.36 -9.55 -22.29
C ALA A 208 -2.14 -10.02 -23.10
N GLY A 209 -2.04 -11.32 -23.38
CA GLY A 209 -0.97 -11.88 -24.22
C GLY A 209 -0.92 -11.29 -25.63
N ARG A 210 -2.09 -11.03 -26.25
CA ARG A 210 -2.18 -10.36 -27.56
C ARG A 210 -1.74 -8.91 -27.49
N VAL A 211 -2.13 -8.17 -26.44
CA VAL A 211 -1.72 -6.78 -26.25
C VAL A 211 -0.21 -6.69 -26.05
N LEU A 212 0.39 -7.54 -25.23
CA LEU A 212 1.83 -7.53 -24.97
C LEU A 212 2.64 -8.04 -26.17
N GLY A 213 2.10 -9.00 -26.93
CA GLY A 213 2.70 -9.50 -28.16
C GLY A 213 4.12 -10.04 -27.97
N ALA A 214 5.00 -9.77 -28.93
CA ALA A 214 6.40 -10.24 -28.90
C ALA A 214 7.24 -9.62 -27.76
N GLN A 215 6.76 -8.55 -27.11
CA GLN A 215 7.45 -7.89 -26.00
C GLN A 215 7.14 -8.54 -24.64
N LEU A 216 6.32 -9.60 -24.59
CA LEU A 216 5.97 -10.30 -23.35
C LEU A 216 7.18 -10.63 -22.45
N PRO A 217 8.36 -11.07 -22.96
CA PRO A 217 9.52 -11.31 -22.11
C PRO A 217 10.05 -10.04 -21.40
N GLN A 218 9.95 -8.88 -22.05
CA GLN A 218 10.36 -7.59 -21.46
C GLN A 218 9.41 -7.18 -20.34
N TYR A 219 8.11 -7.34 -20.53
CA TYR A 219 7.12 -7.07 -19.48
C TYR A 219 7.20 -8.07 -18.31
N TYR A 220 7.50 -9.34 -18.59
CA TYR A 220 7.82 -10.31 -17.55
C TYR A 220 9.03 -9.88 -16.72
N GLN A 221 10.04 -9.26 -17.36
CA GLN A 221 11.17 -8.68 -16.65
C GLN A 221 10.74 -7.52 -15.73
N VAL A 222 9.83 -6.64 -16.16
CA VAL A 222 9.28 -5.57 -15.29
C VAL A 222 8.65 -6.16 -14.03
N LEU A 223 7.93 -7.27 -14.16
CA LEU A 223 7.25 -7.94 -13.05
C LEU A 223 8.18 -8.68 -12.09
N THR A 224 9.35 -9.13 -12.55
CA THR A 224 10.18 -10.10 -11.81
C THR A 224 11.57 -9.60 -11.46
N ALA A 225 12.12 -8.66 -12.23
CA ALA A 225 13.43 -8.07 -11.98
C ALA A 225 13.35 -6.94 -10.95
N PRO A 226 14.51 -6.51 -10.43
CA PRO A 226 14.62 -5.23 -9.74
C PRO A 226 14.21 -4.08 -10.65
N ILE A 227 13.52 -3.07 -10.12
CA ILE A 227 13.12 -1.91 -10.91
C ILE A 227 14.34 -1.14 -11.42
N THR A 228 15.43 -1.09 -10.67
CA THR A 228 16.69 -0.45 -11.13
C THR A 228 17.19 -1.06 -12.42
N LYS A 229 17.14 -2.39 -12.56
CA LYS A 229 17.54 -3.09 -13.79
C LYS A 229 16.68 -2.72 -14.99
N VAL A 230 15.42 -2.39 -14.78
CA VAL A 230 14.53 -1.92 -15.85
C VAL A 230 14.88 -0.47 -16.18
N LEU A 231 14.96 0.40 -15.16
CA LEU A 231 15.24 1.83 -15.35
C LEU A 231 16.62 2.10 -15.95
N ASP A 232 17.65 1.33 -15.59
CA ASP A 232 19.01 1.43 -16.14
C ASP A 232 19.08 1.10 -17.65
N GLN A 233 18.09 0.38 -18.20
CA GLN A 233 18.01 0.14 -19.65
C GLN A 233 17.48 1.36 -20.41
N TRP A 234 16.70 2.20 -19.74
CA TRP A 234 16.02 3.35 -20.33
C TRP A 234 16.73 4.67 -20.08
N PHE A 235 17.30 4.83 -18.89
CA PHE A 235 17.75 6.14 -18.38
C PHE A 235 19.15 6.07 -17.77
N GLU A 236 19.90 7.16 -17.90
CA GLU A 236 21.23 7.33 -17.31
C GLU A 236 21.24 8.28 -16.10
N SER A 237 20.25 9.17 -15.98
CA SER A 237 20.17 10.14 -14.88
C SER A 237 19.60 9.53 -13.59
N GLU A 238 20.39 9.58 -12.52
CA GLU A 238 19.97 9.10 -11.19
C GLU A 238 18.71 9.80 -10.65
N PRO A 239 18.53 11.13 -10.77
CA PRO A 239 17.31 11.80 -10.28
C PRO A 239 16.02 11.31 -10.93
N LEU A 240 16.04 11.04 -12.24
CA LEU A 240 14.89 10.50 -12.95
C LEU A 240 14.62 9.06 -12.52
N LYS A 241 15.66 8.23 -12.43
CA LYS A 241 15.53 6.84 -11.98
C LYS A 241 15.00 6.76 -10.54
N ALA A 242 15.52 7.58 -9.64
CA ALA A 242 15.08 7.65 -8.25
C ALA A 242 13.62 8.12 -8.16
N THR A 243 13.25 9.16 -8.91
CA THR A 243 11.86 9.67 -8.98
C THR A 243 10.88 8.61 -9.49
N LEU A 244 11.26 7.78 -10.46
CA LEU A 244 10.40 6.69 -10.96
C LEU A 244 10.42 5.45 -10.04
N ALA A 245 11.52 5.25 -9.30
CA ALA A 245 11.64 4.15 -8.36
C ALA A 245 10.79 4.33 -7.09
N THR A 246 10.39 5.55 -6.74
CA THR A 246 9.49 5.81 -5.60
C THR A 246 8.18 5.04 -5.73
N ASP A 247 7.55 5.09 -6.92
CA ASP A 247 6.32 4.37 -7.25
C ASP A 247 6.49 2.84 -7.19
N ALA A 248 7.72 2.33 -7.25
CA ALA A 248 8.04 0.90 -7.17
C ALA A 248 8.29 0.39 -5.75
N VAL A 249 8.47 1.27 -4.76
CA VAL A 249 8.79 0.87 -3.38
C VAL A 249 7.78 1.37 -2.36
N ILE A 250 6.96 2.36 -2.71
CA ILE A 250 5.99 2.97 -1.80
C ILE A 250 5.07 1.92 -1.14
N GLY A 251 4.98 1.98 0.19
CA GLY A 251 4.19 1.05 0.98
C GLY A 251 4.75 -0.38 1.15
N ALA A 252 5.82 -0.74 0.44
CA ALA A 252 6.43 -2.08 0.49
C ALA A 252 7.80 -2.08 1.20
N MET A 253 8.03 -3.04 2.10
CA MET A 253 9.36 -3.26 2.70
C MET A 253 10.26 -3.94 1.66
N THR A 254 10.72 -3.18 0.67
CA THR A 254 11.41 -3.65 -0.53
C THR A 254 12.34 -2.54 -1.03
N SER A 255 13.54 -2.88 -1.48
CA SER A 255 14.48 -1.94 -2.10
C SER A 255 14.24 -1.87 -3.62
N PRO A 256 14.61 -0.76 -4.29
CA PRO A 256 14.64 -0.71 -5.75
C PRO A 256 15.49 -1.83 -6.39
N HIS A 257 16.47 -2.36 -5.65
CA HIS A 257 17.34 -3.47 -6.08
C HIS A 257 16.74 -4.86 -5.80
N THR A 258 15.62 -4.96 -5.08
CA THR A 258 14.98 -6.23 -4.79
C THR A 258 14.22 -6.75 -6.01
N PRO A 259 14.43 -8.02 -6.44
CA PRO A 259 13.66 -8.60 -7.53
C PRO A 259 12.15 -8.57 -7.24
N GLY A 260 11.34 -8.12 -8.20
CA GLY A 260 9.89 -8.00 -8.07
C GLY A 260 9.39 -6.63 -7.61
N SER A 261 10.28 -5.68 -7.33
CA SER A 261 9.92 -4.29 -7.01
C SER A 261 9.15 -3.60 -8.13
N GLY A 262 9.42 -3.94 -9.40
CA GLY A 262 8.70 -3.38 -10.54
C GLY A 262 7.19 -3.71 -10.60
N TYR A 263 6.69 -4.67 -9.82
CA TYR A 263 5.25 -4.94 -9.72
C TYR A 263 4.48 -3.82 -9.02
N VAL A 264 5.08 -3.16 -8.01
CA VAL A 264 4.41 -2.08 -7.28
C VAL A 264 4.17 -0.88 -8.21
N LEU A 265 5.15 -0.58 -9.08
CA LEU A 265 5.09 0.47 -10.11
C LEU A 265 3.83 0.37 -10.99
N LEU A 266 3.39 -0.85 -11.32
CA LEU A 266 2.23 -1.04 -12.19
C LEU A 266 0.95 -0.47 -11.61
N HIS A 267 0.79 -0.51 -10.29
CA HIS A 267 -0.40 0.05 -9.66
C HIS A 267 -0.42 1.58 -9.75
N HIS A 268 0.73 2.22 -9.87
CA HIS A 268 0.82 3.68 -10.03
C HIS A 268 0.46 4.13 -11.45
N VAL A 269 0.80 3.31 -12.44
CA VAL A 269 0.50 3.57 -13.86
C VAL A 269 -0.94 3.16 -14.23
N MET A 270 -1.52 2.17 -13.53
CA MET A 270 -2.84 1.63 -13.85
C MET A 270 -4.02 2.42 -13.29
N GLY A 271 -3.78 3.29 -12.31
CA GLY A 271 -4.85 4.08 -11.70
C GLY A 271 -5.54 5.00 -12.72
N GLY A 272 -6.78 5.39 -12.46
CA GLY A 272 -7.54 6.24 -13.37
C GLY A 272 -8.59 7.06 -12.65
N LEU A 273 -8.81 8.28 -13.13
CA LEU A 273 -9.74 9.22 -12.51
C LEU A 273 -10.47 10.04 -13.58
N GLU A 274 -11.80 10.20 -13.45
CA GLU A 274 -12.65 10.96 -14.38
C GLU A 274 -12.40 10.62 -15.87
N GLY A 275 -12.20 9.32 -16.17
CA GLY A 275 -11.96 8.82 -17.52
C GLY A 275 -10.53 8.98 -18.05
N MET A 276 -9.62 9.57 -17.27
CA MET A 276 -8.20 9.69 -17.60
C MET A 276 -7.41 8.52 -17.01
N GLN A 277 -6.73 7.76 -17.88
CA GLN A 277 -5.82 6.70 -17.46
C GLN A 277 -4.53 7.29 -16.86
N GLY A 278 -3.97 6.61 -15.87
CA GLY A 278 -2.82 7.06 -15.09
C GLY A 278 -3.11 8.25 -14.15
N ALA A 279 -4.34 8.76 -14.10
CA ALA A 279 -4.66 9.97 -13.36
C ALA A 279 -4.83 9.71 -11.85
N TRP A 280 -4.24 10.59 -11.07
CA TRP A 280 -4.37 10.65 -9.62
C TRP A 280 -5.06 11.96 -9.24
N GLY A 281 -5.75 11.98 -8.12
CA GLY A 281 -6.42 13.18 -7.66
C GLY A 281 -6.70 13.22 -6.17
N TYR A 282 -7.09 14.40 -5.73
CA TYR A 282 -7.51 14.69 -4.38
C TYR A 282 -9.03 14.72 -4.30
N VAL A 283 -9.57 14.21 -3.21
CA VAL A 283 -11.00 14.30 -2.92
C VAL A 283 -11.25 15.63 -2.22
N GLN A 284 -12.21 16.42 -2.70
CA GLN A 284 -12.62 17.65 -2.04
C GLN A 284 -13.20 17.33 -0.65
N GLY A 285 -12.74 18.03 0.39
CA GLY A 285 -13.02 17.72 1.79
C GLY A 285 -12.15 16.58 2.36
N GLY A 286 -11.16 16.11 1.61
CA GLY A 286 -10.28 15.00 1.96
C GLY A 286 -10.90 13.63 1.72
N MET A 287 -10.12 12.58 1.98
CA MET A 287 -10.49 11.20 1.61
C MET A 287 -11.74 10.66 2.33
N GLY A 288 -12.13 11.24 3.47
CA GLY A 288 -13.39 10.93 4.16
C GLY A 288 -14.62 11.17 3.29
N ALA A 289 -14.60 12.19 2.42
CA ALA A 289 -15.73 12.51 1.55
C ALA A 289 -16.04 11.39 0.53
N LEU A 290 -15.05 10.55 0.18
CA LEU A 290 -15.29 9.34 -0.62
C LEU A 290 -16.13 8.32 0.16
N SER A 291 -15.74 8.04 1.39
CA SER A 291 -16.45 7.11 2.28
C SER A 291 -17.86 7.63 2.60
N ASP A 292 -18.00 8.94 2.77
CA ASP A 292 -19.30 9.60 2.97
C ASP A 292 -20.18 9.50 1.73
N ALA A 293 -19.64 9.68 0.52
CA ALA A 293 -20.39 9.53 -0.72
C ALA A 293 -20.88 8.08 -0.93
N ILE A 294 -20.03 7.09 -0.67
CA ILE A 294 -20.40 5.66 -0.74
C ILE A 294 -21.51 5.37 0.28
N THR A 295 -21.38 5.88 1.51
CA THR A 295 -22.39 5.67 2.57
C THR A 295 -23.69 6.37 2.27
N SER A 296 -23.63 7.59 1.72
CA SER A 296 -24.81 8.33 1.26
C SER A 296 -25.56 7.53 0.18
N SER A 297 -24.83 6.89 -0.74
CA SER A 297 -25.43 5.96 -1.72
C SER A 297 -26.07 4.73 -1.05
N ALA A 298 -25.35 4.07 -0.15
CA ALA A 298 -25.86 2.88 0.55
C ALA A 298 -27.13 3.20 1.38
N THR A 299 -27.10 4.29 2.14
CA THR A 299 -28.22 4.71 3.01
C THR A 299 -29.42 5.23 2.23
N ALA A 300 -29.22 5.84 1.06
CA ALA A 300 -30.31 6.21 0.15
C ALA A 300 -31.10 4.98 -0.33
N HIS A 301 -30.46 3.81 -0.40
CA HIS A 301 -31.10 2.53 -0.72
C HIS A 301 -31.59 1.77 0.53
N GLY A 302 -31.40 2.31 1.74
CA GLY A 302 -31.91 1.75 2.99
C GLY A 302 -30.90 0.97 3.85
N ALA A 303 -29.60 1.00 3.53
CA ALA A 303 -28.59 0.32 4.32
C ALA A 303 -28.48 0.97 5.71
N SER A 304 -28.34 0.15 6.75
CA SER A 304 -28.12 0.62 8.11
C SER A 304 -26.62 0.61 8.40
N VAL A 305 -26.03 1.75 8.72
CA VAL A 305 -24.67 1.78 9.26
C VAL A 305 -24.77 1.82 10.78
N PHE A 306 -23.78 1.24 11.44
CA PHE A 306 -23.39 1.05 12.84
C PHE A 306 -21.99 1.60 13.11
N THR A 307 -21.73 2.58 13.96
CA THR A 307 -20.40 2.87 14.50
C THR A 307 -20.45 2.95 16.02
N GLU A 308 -19.27 2.93 16.65
CA GLU A 308 -19.11 2.64 18.09
C GLU A 308 -19.77 1.30 18.47
N LYS A 309 -19.93 0.40 17.49
CA LYS A 309 -20.52 -0.93 17.61
C LYS A 309 -19.48 -1.95 17.14
N ALA A 310 -18.48 -2.17 17.98
CA ALA A 310 -17.45 -3.16 17.72
C ALA A 310 -18.05 -4.58 17.77
N VAL A 311 -17.78 -5.38 16.74
CA VAL A 311 -18.12 -6.81 16.73
C VAL A 311 -17.10 -7.57 17.58
N ALA A 312 -17.59 -8.36 18.53
CA ALA A 312 -16.77 -9.19 19.40
C ALA A 312 -16.48 -10.56 18.77
N LYS A 313 -17.50 -11.20 18.19
CA LYS A 313 -17.36 -12.51 17.53
C LYS A 313 -18.45 -12.76 16.49
N VAL A 314 -18.15 -13.62 15.52
CA VAL A 314 -19.13 -14.22 14.61
C VAL A 314 -19.78 -15.40 15.32
N GLN A 315 -21.12 -15.48 15.28
CA GLN A 315 -21.85 -16.63 15.81
C GLN A 315 -21.93 -17.71 14.74
N VAL A 316 -21.56 -18.93 15.14
CA VAL A 316 -21.60 -20.12 14.31
C VAL A 316 -22.42 -21.18 15.02
N SER A 317 -23.32 -21.84 14.29
CA SER A 317 -24.16 -22.93 14.81
C SER A 317 -23.31 -24.18 15.12
N SER A 318 -23.92 -25.15 15.80
CA SER A 318 -23.34 -26.49 15.99
C SER A 318 -23.06 -27.25 14.69
N GLU A 319 -23.64 -26.81 13.56
CA GLU A 319 -23.41 -27.38 12.23
C GLU A 319 -22.37 -26.59 11.40
N GLY A 320 -21.73 -25.57 11.99
CA GLY A 320 -20.73 -24.76 11.29
C GLY A 320 -21.34 -23.67 10.41
N ARG A 321 -22.61 -23.30 10.61
CA ARG A 321 -23.28 -22.26 9.82
C ARG A 321 -23.24 -20.92 10.54
N VAL A 322 -22.98 -19.84 9.82
CA VAL A 322 -23.10 -18.48 10.35
C VAL A 322 -24.55 -18.22 10.80
N GLN A 323 -24.71 -17.66 12.00
CA GLN A 323 -26.00 -17.26 12.56
C GLN A 323 -26.12 -15.75 12.81
N GLY A 324 -25.01 -15.02 12.73
CA GLY A 324 -24.97 -13.59 13.00
C GLY A 324 -23.67 -13.15 13.66
N VAL A 325 -23.74 -12.05 14.40
CA VAL A 325 -22.61 -11.47 15.13
C VAL A 325 -23.03 -11.08 16.55
N VAL A 326 -22.07 -11.14 17.48
CA VAL A 326 -22.21 -10.56 18.83
C VAL A 326 -21.38 -9.29 18.89
N LEU A 327 -21.99 -8.21 19.37
CA LEU A 327 -21.33 -6.93 19.60
C LEU A 327 -20.61 -6.93 20.97
N GLN A 328 -19.65 -6.04 21.17
CA GLN A 328 -18.92 -5.92 22.44
C GLN A 328 -19.80 -5.56 23.64
N ASP A 329 -20.95 -4.93 23.41
CA ASP A 329 -21.94 -4.64 24.45
C ASP A 329 -22.83 -5.84 24.82
N GLY A 330 -22.59 -7.01 24.20
CA GLY A 330 -23.36 -8.23 24.41
C GLY A 330 -24.61 -8.36 23.52
N SER A 331 -24.94 -7.34 22.71
CA SER A 331 -26.06 -7.42 21.79
C SER A 331 -25.81 -8.46 20.70
N GLU A 332 -26.80 -9.30 20.45
CA GLU A 332 -26.75 -10.29 19.37
C GLU A 332 -27.56 -9.81 18.17
N VAL A 333 -26.98 -9.94 16.98
CA VAL A 333 -27.60 -9.56 15.71
C VAL A 333 -27.58 -10.76 14.79
N ARG A 334 -28.77 -11.30 14.48
CA ARG A 334 -28.93 -12.46 13.61
C ARG A 334 -28.72 -12.08 12.14
N SER A 335 -28.04 -12.95 11.41
CA SER A 335 -27.85 -12.81 9.97
C SER A 335 -27.49 -14.15 9.33
N LYS A 336 -27.98 -14.37 8.10
CA LYS A 336 -27.62 -15.55 7.29
C LYS A 336 -26.28 -15.39 6.58
N VAL A 337 -25.86 -14.14 6.37
CA VAL A 337 -24.62 -13.80 5.67
C VAL A 337 -23.82 -12.81 6.50
N VAL A 338 -22.53 -13.08 6.69
CA VAL A 338 -21.60 -12.16 7.32
C VAL A 338 -20.44 -11.93 6.36
N LEU A 339 -20.23 -10.66 6.01
CA LEU A 339 -19.07 -10.20 5.25
C LEU A 339 -18.13 -9.49 6.21
N SER A 340 -16.88 -9.93 6.29
CA SER A 340 -15.88 -9.24 7.09
C SER A 340 -14.99 -8.40 6.20
N ASN A 341 -15.00 -7.08 6.40
CA ASN A 341 -14.05 -6.15 5.80
C ASN A 341 -12.84 -5.89 6.72
N ALA A 342 -12.78 -6.54 7.89
CA ALA A 342 -11.59 -6.55 8.72
C ALA A 342 -10.49 -7.40 8.06
N SER A 343 -9.23 -7.17 8.45
CA SER A 343 -8.10 -7.96 7.93
C SER A 343 -8.30 -9.48 8.12
N PRO A 344 -7.70 -10.34 7.27
CA PRO A 344 -7.81 -11.79 7.44
C PRO A 344 -7.36 -12.26 8.83
N GLN A 345 -6.32 -11.65 9.39
CA GLN A 345 -5.85 -11.96 10.74
C GLN A 345 -6.88 -11.58 11.81
N VAL A 346 -7.53 -10.41 11.71
CA VAL A 346 -8.60 -10.05 12.66
C VAL A 346 -9.82 -10.94 12.48
N THR A 347 -10.24 -11.16 11.24
CA THR A 347 -11.40 -12.00 10.91
C THR A 347 -11.23 -13.41 11.44
N PHE A 348 -10.19 -14.12 11.00
CA PHE A 348 -10.04 -15.53 11.28
C PHE A 348 -9.40 -15.84 12.63
N LEU A 349 -8.49 -15.00 13.14
CA LEU A 349 -7.80 -15.28 14.41
C LEU A 349 -8.48 -14.65 15.64
N LYS A 350 -9.37 -13.66 15.46
CA LYS A 350 -10.03 -12.95 16.57
C LYS A 350 -11.55 -13.04 16.55
N LEU A 351 -12.18 -12.87 15.38
CA LEU A 351 -13.65 -12.79 15.29
C LEU A 351 -14.30 -14.16 15.07
N THR A 352 -13.65 -15.06 14.32
CA THR A 352 -14.18 -16.40 14.03
C THR A 352 -13.81 -17.39 15.14
N PRO A 353 -14.76 -18.21 15.63
CA PRO A 353 -14.46 -19.30 16.56
C PRO A 353 -13.45 -20.29 15.95
N GLN A 354 -12.38 -20.60 16.68
CA GLN A 354 -11.23 -21.36 16.17
C GLN A 354 -11.57 -22.83 15.90
N GLU A 355 -12.54 -23.39 16.62
CA GLU A 355 -12.99 -24.78 16.49
C GLU A 355 -13.55 -25.12 15.10
N TRP A 356 -13.93 -24.12 14.30
CA TRP A 356 -14.44 -24.28 12.94
C TRP A 356 -13.40 -24.04 11.85
N LEU A 357 -12.16 -23.72 12.22
CA LEU A 357 -11.09 -23.45 11.28
C LEU A 357 -10.08 -24.60 11.27
N PRO A 358 -9.70 -25.14 10.08
CA PRO A 358 -8.63 -26.12 10.01
C PRO A 358 -7.33 -25.55 10.60
N GLU A 359 -6.61 -26.34 11.40
CA GLU A 359 -5.37 -25.89 12.05
C GLU A 359 -4.36 -25.34 11.03
N GLU A 360 -4.15 -26.03 9.91
CA GLU A 360 -3.26 -25.58 8.83
C GLU A 360 -3.67 -24.21 8.25
N PHE A 361 -4.98 -23.94 8.19
CA PHE A 361 -5.50 -22.66 7.71
C PHE A 361 -5.17 -21.54 8.70
N VAL A 362 -5.43 -21.75 9.99
CA VAL A 362 -5.09 -20.81 11.07
C VAL A 362 -3.60 -20.52 11.07
N ASP A 363 -2.79 -21.57 10.96
CA ASP A 363 -1.35 -21.52 10.86
C ASP A 363 -0.87 -20.67 9.67
N ARG A 364 -1.49 -20.83 8.50
CA ARG A 364 -1.18 -20.02 7.31
C ARG A 364 -1.55 -18.55 7.51
N ILE A 365 -2.73 -18.26 8.06
CA ILE A 365 -3.17 -16.87 8.33
C ILE A 365 -2.27 -16.19 9.37
N SER A 366 -1.82 -16.93 10.38
CA SER A 366 -0.92 -16.41 11.42
C SER A 366 0.46 -16.02 10.86
N ARG A 367 0.91 -16.68 9.77
CA ARG A 367 2.21 -16.45 9.12
C ARG A 367 2.18 -15.39 8.01
N LEU A 368 1.04 -14.75 7.76
CA LEU A 368 0.94 -13.68 6.76
C LEU A 368 1.84 -12.49 7.15
N ASP A 369 2.76 -12.12 6.25
CA ASP A 369 3.60 -10.93 6.44
C ASP A 369 2.81 -9.64 6.17
N THR A 370 2.42 -9.02 7.27
CA THR A 370 1.72 -7.75 7.31
C THR A 370 2.61 -6.59 7.76
N GLN A 371 3.93 -6.74 7.78
CA GLN A 371 4.82 -5.65 8.17
C GLN A 371 4.83 -4.53 7.12
N SER A 372 4.48 -3.33 7.56
CA SER A 372 4.57 -2.09 6.79
C SER A 372 5.77 -1.25 7.21
N PRO A 373 6.55 -0.74 6.24
CA PRO A 373 7.69 0.13 6.51
C PRO A 373 7.29 1.62 6.52
N VAL A 374 6.04 1.98 6.87
CA VAL A 374 5.51 3.31 6.59
C VAL A 374 5.18 4.07 7.86
N THR A 375 5.57 5.34 7.90
CA THR A 375 5.05 6.31 8.87
C THR A 375 4.31 7.41 8.14
N LYS A 376 3.08 7.69 8.57
CA LYS A 376 2.26 8.79 8.05
C LYS A 376 2.35 9.95 9.03
N ILE A 377 2.72 11.14 8.55
CA ILE A 377 2.75 12.36 9.37
C ILE A 377 1.84 13.39 8.73
N ASN A 378 0.92 13.94 9.51
CA ASN A 378 0.00 14.99 9.12
C ASN A 378 0.42 16.28 9.83
N VAL A 379 0.68 17.36 9.09
CA VAL A 379 1.28 18.59 9.63
C VAL A 379 0.40 19.77 9.26
N ALA A 380 0.01 20.56 10.28
CA ALA A 380 -0.58 21.88 10.07
C ALA A 380 0.54 22.90 9.96
N VAL A 381 0.53 23.74 8.93
CA VAL A 381 1.51 24.81 8.74
C VAL A 381 0.83 26.16 8.53
N ASP A 382 1.46 27.24 9.00
CA ASP A 382 0.95 28.62 8.89
C ASP A 382 1.35 29.35 7.60
N ARG A 383 2.14 28.70 6.74
CA ARG A 383 2.57 29.18 5.41
C ARG A 383 3.00 28.01 4.52
N LEU A 384 2.98 28.19 3.21
CA LEU A 384 3.50 27.20 2.25
C LEU A 384 5.01 26.96 2.48
N PRO A 385 5.49 25.71 2.32
CA PRO A 385 6.92 25.44 2.21
C PRO A 385 7.54 26.27 1.08
N ASP A 386 8.73 26.82 1.27
CA ASP A 386 9.44 27.61 0.27
C ASP A 386 10.67 26.83 -0.21
N PHE A 387 10.53 26.13 -1.35
CA PHE A 387 11.57 25.22 -1.82
C PHE A 387 12.73 25.98 -2.48
N LEU A 388 13.97 25.64 -2.12
CA LEU A 388 15.17 26.24 -2.71
C LEU A 388 15.21 26.11 -4.23
N ALA A 389 14.76 24.96 -4.77
CA ALA A 389 14.75 24.69 -6.21
C ALA A 389 13.58 25.36 -6.95
N ALA A 390 12.54 25.81 -6.23
CA ALA A 390 11.39 26.47 -6.80
C ALA A 390 10.78 27.46 -5.78
N PRO A 391 11.38 28.66 -5.63
CA PRO A 391 10.94 29.62 -4.61
C PRO A 391 9.50 30.09 -4.81
N ASN A 392 8.86 30.46 -3.70
CA ASN A 392 7.48 30.91 -3.67
C ASN A 392 7.25 32.23 -4.40
N ALA A 393 6.07 32.38 -5.01
CA ALA A 393 5.67 33.63 -5.63
C ALA A 393 5.37 34.72 -4.57
N PRO A 394 5.63 36.00 -4.88
CA PRO A 394 5.20 37.11 -4.03
C PRO A 394 3.69 37.04 -3.76
N GLY A 395 3.30 37.01 -2.48
CA GLY A 395 1.89 36.92 -2.06
C GLY A 395 1.41 35.53 -1.61
N GLY A 396 2.29 34.52 -1.61
CA GLY A 396 2.00 33.23 -0.95
C GLY A 396 0.95 32.36 -1.64
N GLN A 397 0.73 32.57 -2.94
CA GLN A 397 -0.19 31.74 -3.71
C GLN A 397 0.44 30.37 -4.05
N PRO A 398 -0.33 29.26 -4.00
CA PRO A 398 0.19 27.95 -4.40
C PRO A 398 0.57 27.90 -5.88
N LEU A 399 1.80 27.49 -6.17
CA LEU A 399 2.33 27.24 -7.51
C LEU A 399 2.14 25.77 -7.93
N PRO A 400 2.35 25.42 -9.22
CA PRO A 400 2.16 24.06 -9.72
C PRO A 400 2.89 22.98 -8.91
N HIS A 401 4.10 23.23 -8.43
CA HIS A 401 4.86 22.28 -7.63
C HIS A 401 4.24 21.99 -6.25
N HIS A 402 3.34 22.85 -5.73
CA HIS A 402 2.58 22.58 -4.50
C HIS A 402 1.34 21.71 -4.72
N GLN A 403 0.96 21.46 -5.97
CA GLN A 403 -0.29 20.77 -6.35
C GLN A 403 -0.05 19.30 -6.75
N CYS A 404 1.17 18.80 -6.59
CA CYS A 404 1.61 17.46 -7.00
C CYS A 404 2.16 16.64 -5.81
N SER A 405 2.61 15.41 -6.09
CA SER A 405 3.41 14.62 -5.14
C SER A 405 4.85 15.12 -5.15
N ILE A 406 5.34 15.58 -4.01
CA ILE A 406 6.70 16.09 -3.86
C ILE A 406 7.59 15.00 -3.29
N HIS A 407 8.64 14.60 -4.02
CA HIS A 407 9.55 13.53 -3.62
C HIS A 407 10.85 14.12 -3.07
N LEU A 408 11.13 13.91 -1.79
CA LEU A 408 12.39 14.31 -1.15
C LEU A 408 13.24 13.08 -0.83
N ASN A 409 14.56 13.30 -0.68
CA ASN A 409 15.56 12.23 -0.55
C ASN A 409 15.50 11.24 -1.74
N CYS A 410 15.31 11.78 -2.95
CA CYS A 410 15.16 11.03 -4.20
C CYS A 410 16.17 11.52 -5.26
N GLU A 411 17.38 11.89 -4.84
CA GLU A 411 18.46 12.33 -5.73
C GLU A 411 19.10 11.16 -6.50
N ASP A 412 19.16 9.98 -5.88
CA ASP A 412 19.70 8.76 -6.48
C ASP A 412 19.06 7.49 -5.92
N THR A 413 19.17 6.40 -6.68
CA THR A 413 18.56 5.11 -6.32
C THR A 413 19.25 4.41 -5.14
N LEU A 414 20.53 4.73 -4.89
CA LEU A 414 21.30 4.18 -3.79
C LEU A 414 20.87 4.77 -2.45
N LEU A 415 20.42 6.02 -2.41
CA LEU A 415 19.84 6.65 -1.22
C LEU A 415 18.57 5.91 -0.77
N LEU A 416 17.69 5.57 -1.71
CA LEU A 416 16.50 4.75 -1.43
C LEU A 416 16.90 3.36 -0.91
N HIS A 417 17.96 2.76 -1.47
CA HIS A 417 18.47 1.48 -1.01
C HIS A 417 19.02 1.54 0.42
N ARG A 418 19.81 2.57 0.75
CA ARG A 418 20.35 2.76 2.11
C ARG A 418 19.24 2.98 3.13
N ALA A 419 18.19 3.71 2.75
CA ALA A 419 17.03 3.88 3.61
C ALA A 419 16.35 2.54 3.91
N PHE A 420 16.28 1.64 2.92
CA PHE A 420 15.83 0.26 3.14
C PHE A 420 16.76 -0.54 4.06
N GLU A 421 18.08 -0.41 3.91
CA GLU A 421 19.06 -1.08 4.78
C GLU A 421 18.89 -0.67 6.25
N ASP A 422 18.73 0.62 6.53
CA ASP A 422 18.44 1.13 7.88
C ASP A 422 17.23 0.39 8.50
N ALA A 423 16.13 0.29 7.74
CA ALA A 423 14.90 -0.36 8.23
C ALA A 423 15.05 -1.88 8.42
N MET A 424 15.88 -2.54 7.60
CA MET A 424 16.22 -3.95 7.77
C MET A 424 17.02 -4.20 9.06
N ASP A 425 17.82 -3.23 9.48
CA ASP A 425 18.54 -3.24 10.76
C ASP A 425 17.67 -2.81 11.96
N GLY A 426 16.37 -2.57 11.72
CA GLY A 426 15.43 -2.13 12.75
C GLY A 426 15.58 -0.66 13.13
N LEU A 427 16.28 0.14 12.32
CA LEU A 427 16.46 1.57 12.53
C LEU A 427 15.50 2.37 11.63
N PRO A 428 14.83 3.41 12.14
CA PRO A 428 14.08 4.31 11.29
C PRO A 428 15.08 5.12 10.46
N SER A 429 14.90 5.12 9.13
CA SER A 429 15.92 5.62 8.21
C SER A 429 16.40 7.04 8.56
N HIS A 430 17.70 7.27 8.40
CA HIS A 430 18.28 8.60 8.61
C HIS A 430 17.83 9.60 7.53
N ARG A 431 17.79 9.16 6.27
CA ARG A 431 17.27 9.94 5.14
C ARG A 431 16.15 9.15 4.48
N PRO A 432 14.94 9.12 5.09
CA PRO A 432 13.84 8.35 4.55
C PRO A 432 13.39 8.93 3.21
N MET A 433 12.90 8.09 2.30
CA MET A 433 12.14 8.58 1.16
C MET A 433 10.86 9.26 1.69
N ILE A 434 10.63 10.51 1.32
CA ILE A 434 9.47 11.29 1.77
C ILE A 434 8.64 11.64 0.54
N GLU A 435 7.39 11.18 0.51
CA GLU A 435 6.36 11.75 -0.35
C GLU A 435 5.58 12.81 0.46
N LEU A 436 5.66 14.05 0.00
CA LEU A 436 5.00 15.22 0.59
C LEU A 436 3.89 15.70 -0.35
N CYS A 437 2.68 15.87 0.17
CA CYS A 437 1.53 16.41 -0.56
C CYS A 437 0.91 17.57 0.21
N ILE A 438 0.47 18.61 -0.49
CA ILE A 438 -0.17 19.79 0.13
C ILE A 438 -1.61 19.90 -0.38
N PRO A 439 -2.56 19.06 0.05
CA PRO A 439 -3.90 19.03 -0.54
C PRO A 439 -4.66 20.36 -0.40
N SER A 440 -4.35 21.18 0.61
CA SER A 440 -4.92 22.52 0.75
C SER A 440 -4.49 23.51 -0.34
N SER A 441 -3.50 23.19 -1.17
CA SER A 441 -3.15 23.99 -2.35
C SER A 441 -4.23 23.93 -3.43
N LEU A 442 -5.00 22.83 -3.47
CA LEU A 442 -6.10 22.58 -4.40
C LEU A 442 -7.47 22.77 -3.72
N ASP A 443 -7.56 22.42 -2.44
CA ASP A 443 -8.80 22.51 -1.66
C ASP A 443 -8.64 23.40 -0.41
N PRO A 444 -9.04 24.68 -0.47
CA PRO A 444 -8.92 25.60 0.66
C PRO A 444 -9.84 25.24 1.84
N THR A 445 -10.74 24.25 1.71
CA THR A 445 -11.63 23.85 2.81
C THR A 445 -10.95 23.00 3.89
N LEU A 446 -9.71 22.56 3.64
CA LEU A 446 -8.94 21.70 4.54
C LEU A 446 -8.17 22.47 5.63
N ALA A 447 -7.95 23.76 5.45
CA ALA A 447 -7.15 24.57 6.38
C ALA A 447 -7.75 25.98 6.55
N PRO A 448 -7.43 26.69 7.64
CA PRO A 448 -7.80 28.10 7.79
C PRO A 448 -7.13 28.98 6.71
N PRO A 449 -7.68 30.17 6.40
CA PRO A 449 -7.09 31.08 5.42
C PRO A 449 -5.61 31.39 5.71
N GLY A 450 -4.76 31.24 4.71
CA GLY A 450 -3.31 31.46 4.81
C GLY A 450 -2.52 30.30 5.44
N CYS A 451 -3.20 29.30 6.01
CA CYS A 451 -2.59 28.09 6.55
C CYS A 451 -2.77 26.92 5.57
N HIS A 452 -1.99 25.86 5.75
CA HIS A 452 -2.01 24.69 4.88
C HIS A 452 -1.92 23.39 5.68
N VAL A 453 -2.45 22.31 5.10
CA VAL A 453 -2.24 20.95 5.56
C VAL A 453 -1.19 20.28 4.68
N VAL A 454 -0.18 19.69 5.32
CA VAL A 454 0.89 18.94 4.65
C VAL A 454 0.79 17.48 5.08
N SER A 455 0.67 16.61 4.09
CA SER A 455 0.60 15.16 4.24
C SER A 455 1.96 14.59 3.89
N LEU A 456 2.65 14.00 4.87
CA LEU A 456 3.91 13.29 4.67
C LEU A 456 3.65 11.79 4.75
N PHE A 457 4.23 11.07 3.81
CA PHE A 457 4.32 9.62 3.79
C PHE A 457 5.80 9.25 3.70
N THR A 458 6.33 8.67 4.77
CA THR A 458 7.74 8.32 4.85
C THR A 458 7.91 6.81 4.77
N GLN A 459 8.85 6.40 3.92
CA GLN A 459 9.19 4.99 3.70
C GLN A 459 10.36 4.59 4.61
N TYR A 460 10.41 3.29 4.93
CA TYR A 460 11.48 2.63 5.67
C TYR A 460 11.52 2.99 7.17
N THR A 461 10.37 2.84 7.82
CA THR A 461 10.22 2.84 9.28
C THR A 461 9.76 1.47 9.78
N PRO A 462 10.54 0.76 10.60
CA PRO A 462 10.19 -0.58 11.05
C PRO A 462 9.05 -0.56 12.08
N TYR A 463 8.32 -1.68 12.17
CA TYR A 463 7.25 -1.86 13.17
C TYR A 463 7.79 -1.90 14.61
N THR A 464 8.91 -2.60 14.80
CA THR A 464 9.65 -2.66 16.07
C THR A 464 11.04 -2.09 15.85
N LEU A 465 11.48 -1.23 16.76
CA LEU A 465 12.81 -0.61 16.68
C LEU A 465 13.89 -1.61 17.13
N ALA A 466 15.13 -1.35 16.71
CA ALA A 466 16.31 -2.13 17.07
C ALA A 466 16.40 -2.33 18.59
N GLY A 467 16.85 -3.53 19.01
CA GLY A 467 16.87 -3.92 20.43
C GLY A 467 15.49 -4.25 21.01
N GLY A 468 14.44 -4.36 20.18
CA GLY A 468 13.08 -4.68 20.62
C GLY A 468 12.32 -3.49 21.22
N LYS A 469 12.81 -2.26 20.98
CA LYS A 469 12.19 -1.04 21.51
C LYS A 469 10.86 -0.77 20.79
N VAL A 470 9.86 -0.33 21.56
CA VAL A 470 8.53 0.05 21.05
C VAL A 470 8.50 1.56 20.77
N TRP A 471 7.70 1.96 19.79
CA TRP A 471 7.42 3.37 19.48
C TRP A 471 6.66 4.05 20.62
N ASP A 472 7.39 4.76 21.50
CA ASP A 472 6.81 5.68 22.48
C ASP A 472 6.65 7.09 21.90
N GLU A 473 6.11 8.01 22.70
CA GLU A 473 5.92 9.40 22.27
C GLU A 473 7.24 10.11 21.94
N GLN A 474 8.31 9.83 22.68
CA GLN A 474 9.60 10.45 22.45
C GLN A 474 10.20 9.99 21.11
N GLU A 475 10.15 8.70 20.80
CA GLU A 475 10.61 8.12 19.54
C GLU A 475 9.81 8.63 18.35
N ARG A 476 8.47 8.72 18.47
CA ARG A 476 7.62 9.29 17.42
C ARG A 476 8.01 10.73 17.09
N ASN A 477 8.15 11.55 18.13
CA ASN A 477 8.51 12.95 17.97
C ASN A 477 9.93 13.10 17.41
N ALA A 478 10.90 12.34 17.91
CA ALA A 478 12.28 12.36 17.42
C ALA A 478 12.38 11.97 15.94
N TYR A 479 11.60 10.97 15.51
CA TYR A 479 11.53 10.62 14.09
C TYR A 479 10.88 11.73 13.26
N ALA A 480 9.78 12.32 13.72
CA ALA A 480 9.14 13.43 13.01
C ALA A 480 10.06 14.66 12.90
N ASP A 481 10.81 14.99 13.95
CA ASP A 481 11.79 16.07 13.94
C ASP A 481 12.89 15.80 12.91
N LYS A 482 13.38 14.55 12.81
CA LYS A 482 14.33 14.15 11.77
C LYS A 482 13.77 14.31 10.36
N VAL A 483 12.51 13.94 10.14
CA VAL A 483 11.82 14.14 8.84
C VAL A 483 11.71 15.63 8.54
N PHE A 484 11.41 16.46 9.54
CA PHE A 484 11.32 17.91 9.37
C PHE A 484 12.69 18.53 9.12
N ASP A 485 13.77 18.03 9.72
CA ASP A 485 15.14 18.42 9.40
C ASP A 485 15.50 18.11 7.95
N CYS A 486 15.06 16.96 7.42
CA CYS A 486 15.21 16.66 6.00
C CYS A 486 14.46 17.68 5.14
N ILE A 487 13.19 17.98 5.46
CA ILE A 487 12.39 18.95 4.71
C ILE A 487 13.01 20.35 4.79
N GLU A 488 13.51 20.77 5.96
CA GLU A 488 14.18 22.06 6.18
C GLU A 488 15.38 22.26 5.23
N ALA A 489 16.10 21.19 4.88
CA ALA A 489 17.20 21.26 3.93
C ALA A 489 16.74 21.63 2.51
N TYR A 490 15.53 21.23 2.10
CA TYR A 490 14.95 21.59 0.80
C TYR A 490 14.12 22.87 0.85
N ALA A 491 13.47 23.14 1.99
CA ALA A 491 12.57 24.26 2.20
C ALA A 491 12.83 24.91 3.58
N PRO A 492 13.86 25.77 3.69
CA PRO A 492 14.18 26.46 4.94
C PRO A 492 13.01 27.28 5.48
N GLY A 493 12.81 27.24 6.79
CA GLY A 493 11.67 27.87 7.46
C GLY A 493 10.45 26.95 7.64
N PHE A 494 10.48 25.72 7.11
CA PHE A 494 9.41 24.74 7.29
C PHE A 494 9.18 24.40 8.76
N LYS A 495 10.23 24.12 9.55
CA LYS A 495 10.06 23.84 10.99
C LYS A 495 9.41 25.00 11.73
N GLY A 496 9.76 26.23 11.35
CA GLY A 496 9.18 27.44 11.93
C GLY A 496 7.74 27.72 11.49
N SER A 497 7.19 27.00 10.51
CA SER A 497 5.79 27.12 10.09
C SER A 497 4.86 26.09 10.74
N VAL A 498 5.40 25.06 11.39
CA VAL A 498 4.60 23.97 11.98
C VAL A 498 3.76 24.49 13.16
N VAL A 499 2.44 24.41 13.01
CA VAL A 499 1.44 24.72 14.03
C VAL A 499 1.10 23.48 14.87
N GLY A 500 1.13 22.30 14.25
CA GLY A 500 0.89 21.04 14.93
C GLY A 500 1.15 19.84 14.04
N ARG A 501 1.22 18.65 14.67
CA ARG A 501 1.53 17.39 13.99
C ARG A 501 0.73 16.22 14.56
N ASP A 502 0.35 15.29 13.70
CA ASP A 502 -0.18 13.95 14.03
C ASP A 502 0.74 12.91 13.37
N ILE A 503 1.32 12.03 14.18
CA ILE A 503 2.36 11.07 13.78
C ILE A 503 1.80 9.66 13.95
N LEU A 504 1.74 8.91 12.85
CA LEU A 504 1.17 7.58 12.78
C LEU A 504 2.23 6.59 12.31
N THR A 505 2.92 5.99 13.27
CA THR A 505 3.91 4.92 13.03
C THR A 505 3.20 3.59 12.71
N PRO A 506 3.90 2.54 12.22
CA PRO A 506 3.24 1.26 11.90
C PRO A 506 2.38 0.68 13.05
N PRO A 507 2.81 0.69 14.33
CA PRO A 507 1.94 0.28 15.43
C PRO A 507 0.71 1.17 15.66
N ASP A 508 0.82 2.49 15.40
CA ASP A 508 -0.32 3.40 15.50
C ASP A 508 -1.34 3.14 14.39
N LEU A 509 -0.87 2.87 13.17
CA LEU A 509 -1.72 2.50 12.03
C LEU A 509 -2.49 1.21 12.34
N GLU A 510 -1.83 0.22 12.95
CA GLU A 510 -2.49 -1.00 13.44
C GLU A 510 -3.56 -0.71 14.48
N ARG A 511 -3.19 0.03 15.54
CA ARG A 511 -4.09 0.31 16.66
C ARG A 511 -5.32 1.13 16.24
N ILE A 512 -5.12 2.18 15.46
CA ILE A 512 -6.17 3.14 15.10
C ILE A 512 -7.05 2.59 13.98
N PHE A 513 -6.47 2.03 12.91
CA PHE A 513 -7.23 1.61 11.72
C PHE A 513 -7.51 0.10 11.66
N GLY A 514 -6.93 -0.70 12.56
CA GLY A 514 -7.11 -2.16 12.55
C GLY A 514 -6.34 -2.82 11.43
N LEU A 515 -5.15 -2.29 11.10
CA LEU A 515 -4.25 -2.75 10.05
C LEU A 515 -3.07 -3.51 10.66
N PRO A 516 -3.13 -4.85 10.84
CA PRO A 516 -2.01 -5.62 11.38
C PRO A 516 -0.67 -5.28 10.71
N GLY A 517 0.38 -5.14 11.52
CA GLY A 517 1.72 -4.72 11.12
C GLY A 517 1.82 -3.32 10.51
N GLY A 518 0.75 -2.52 10.60
CA GLY A 518 0.65 -1.17 10.03
C GLY A 518 0.38 -1.13 8.52
N LYS A 519 0.02 -2.26 7.90
CA LYS A 519 -0.07 -2.38 6.43
C LYS A 519 -1.23 -1.61 5.82
N THR A 520 -0.90 -0.45 5.24
CA THR A 520 -1.83 0.41 4.50
C THR A 520 -2.15 -0.13 3.10
N CYS A 521 -1.21 -0.82 2.46
CA CYS A 521 -1.41 -1.49 1.18
C CYS A 521 -1.41 -3.02 1.38
N TRP A 522 -2.58 -3.65 1.37
CA TRP A 522 -2.71 -5.11 1.34
C TRP A 522 -2.19 -5.65 0.00
N LYS A 523 -0.89 -5.91 -0.05
CA LYS A 523 -0.24 -6.60 -1.17
C LYS A 523 0.65 -7.68 -0.56
N GLU A 524 0.32 -8.94 -0.82
CA GLU A 524 1.14 -10.07 -0.39
C GLU A 524 2.52 -9.94 -1.04
N LYS A 525 3.59 -9.91 -0.23
CA LYS A 525 4.98 -9.82 -0.73
C LYS A 525 5.41 -11.08 -1.49
N ASN A 526 4.62 -12.15 -1.40
CA ASN A 526 4.80 -13.36 -2.15
C ASN A 526 3.69 -13.44 -3.19
N LEU A 527 3.98 -12.95 -4.40
CA LEU A 527 3.20 -13.36 -5.58
C LEU A 527 3.10 -14.90 -5.57
N PRO A 528 1.90 -15.49 -5.75
CA PRO A 528 1.71 -16.93 -5.85
C PRO A 528 2.67 -17.59 -6.86
N TRP A 529 3.07 -16.84 -7.89
CA TRP A 529 3.96 -17.29 -8.96
C TRP A 529 5.40 -17.62 -8.53
N ARG A 530 5.86 -17.23 -7.32
CA ARG A 530 7.21 -17.59 -6.82
C ARG A 530 7.31 -18.99 -6.24
N ARG A 531 6.17 -19.63 -5.92
CA ARG A 531 6.12 -21.07 -5.70
C ARG A 531 5.47 -21.66 -6.94
N GLY A 532 6.24 -22.41 -7.72
CA GLY A 532 5.62 -23.27 -8.73
C GLY A 532 4.62 -24.18 -8.03
N GLY A 533 3.34 -24.05 -8.39
CA GLY A 533 2.28 -24.94 -7.95
C GLY A 533 1.61 -24.59 -6.61
N GLU A 534 0.28 -24.70 -6.66
CA GLU A 534 -0.59 -25.20 -5.58
C GLU A 534 -1.24 -24.22 -4.59
N GLU A 535 -2.58 -24.18 -4.73
CA GLU A 535 -3.60 -24.13 -3.68
C GLU A 535 -4.00 -22.76 -3.12
N THR A 536 -4.96 -22.15 -3.83
CA THR A 536 -6.04 -21.35 -3.23
C THR A 536 -6.57 -22.02 -1.97
N CYS A 537 -6.80 -21.24 -0.92
CA CYS A 537 -7.27 -21.70 0.39
C CYS A 537 -8.46 -22.68 0.26
N LYS A 538 -8.21 -23.97 0.46
CA LYS A 538 -9.28 -24.97 0.66
C LYS A 538 -10.08 -24.57 1.90
N GLY A 539 -11.29 -24.07 1.70
CA GLY A 539 -12.21 -23.63 2.75
C GLY A 539 -13.19 -22.53 2.32
N THR A 540 -12.86 -21.74 1.30
CA THR A 540 -13.75 -20.69 0.76
C THR A 540 -14.14 -21.04 -0.68
N LYS A 541 -15.16 -21.87 -0.84
CA LYS A 541 -15.83 -21.96 -2.15
C LYS A 541 -16.67 -20.71 -2.32
N ASP A 542 -16.38 -20.00 -3.41
CA ASP A 542 -16.97 -18.76 -3.90
C ASP A 542 -16.47 -17.43 -3.27
N HIS A 543 -15.91 -16.61 -4.17
CA HIS A 543 -15.45 -15.21 -4.03
C HIS A 543 -13.99 -15.01 -3.61
N ASN A 544 -13.06 -15.28 -4.54
CA ASN A 544 -11.65 -14.90 -4.44
C ASN A 544 -11.30 -13.88 -5.53
N THR A 545 -11.26 -12.60 -5.16
CA THR A 545 -10.46 -11.58 -5.87
C THR A 545 -9.23 -11.30 -5.00
N PRO A 546 -8.00 -11.37 -5.53
CA PRO A 546 -6.76 -11.25 -4.73
C PRO A 546 -6.51 -9.84 -4.14
N MET A 547 -7.47 -8.92 -4.25
CA MET A 547 -7.36 -7.53 -3.77
C MET A 547 -8.51 -7.09 -2.84
N SER A 548 -9.43 -7.99 -2.48
CA SER A 548 -10.53 -7.66 -1.56
C SER A 548 -10.17 -8.03 -0.12
N THR A 549 -10.22 -7.05 0.80
CA THR A 549 -10.24 -7.30 2.25
C THR A 549 -11.57 -7.85 2.74
N THR A 550 -12.56 -7.99 1.85
CA THR A 550 -13.91 -8.46 2.21
C THR A 550 -14.00 -9.96 2.01
N VAL A 551 -14.10 -10.71 3.10
CA VAL A 551 -14.33 -12.15 3.12
C VAL A 551 -15.81 -12.41 3.35
N ALA A 552 -16.47 -13.09 2.41
CA ALA A 552 -17.80 -13.64 2.63
C ALA A 552 -17.68 -14.96 3.40
N LEU A 553 -18.41 -15.10 4.51
CA LEU A 553 -18.56 -16.38 5.19
C LEU A 553 -19.82 -17.06 4.65
N PRO A 554 -19.69 -18.13 3.83
CA PRO A 554 -20.83 -18.72 3.14
C PRO A 554 -21.74 -19.51 4.09
N PRO A 555 -23.04 -19.62 3.79
CA PRO A 555 -23.87 -20.69 4.34
C PRO A 555 -23.40 -22.03 3.73
N ALA A 556 -23.09 -23.01 4.58
CA ALA A 556 -22.35 -24.24 4.25
C ALA A 556 -22.71 -24.92 2.91
N GLU A 557 -21.68 -25.22 2.11
CA GLU A 557 -21.61 -26.43 1.29
C GLU A 557 -20.41 -27.28 1.76
N HIS A 558 -20.66 -28.56 2.04
CA HIS A 558 -19.76 -29.60 2.57
C HIS A 558 -18.26 -29.28 2.67
N ILE A 559 -17.78 -29.06 3.90
CA ILE A 559 -16.39 -29.33 4.28
C ILE A 559 -16.29 -30.86 4.50
N PRO A 560 -15.61 -31.64 3.64
CA PRO A 560 -15.44 -33.06 3.90
C PRO A 560 -14.51 -33.23 5.10
N LEU A 561 -15.06 -33.69 6.22
CA LEU A 561 -14.32 -34.27 7.32
C LEU A 561 -13.63 -35.54 6.81
N CYS A 562 -12.30 -35.51 6.69
CA CYS A 562 -11.54 -36.74 6.49
C CYS A 562 -11.64 -37.58 7.76
N HIS A 563 -12.43 -38.65 7.70
CA HIS A 563 -12.41 -39.73 8.67
C HIS A 563 -11.05 -40.44 8.64
N ASP A 564 -10.45 -40.59 9.82
CA ASP A 564 -9.39 -41.53 10.14
C ASP A 564 -9.71 -42.95 9.65
N PRO A 565 -8.70 -43.69 9.18
CA PRO A 565 -8.58 -45.06 9.65
C PRO A 565 -7.17 -45.34 10.18
N GLY A 566 -7.13 -45.88 11.41
CA GLY A 566 -5.95 -46.46 12.03
C GLY A 566 -5.37 -47.68 11.28
N PRO A 567 -4.31 -48.29 11.84
CA PRO A 567 -3.21 -48.85 11.05
C PRO A 567 -3.40 -50.32 10.67
N ALA A 568 -2.94 -50.71 9.49
CA ALA A 568 -2.68 -52.11 9.15
C ALA A 568 -1.41 -52.27 8.30
N LEU A 569 -0.45 -52.98 8.88
CA LEU A 569 0.75 -53.54 8.25
C LEU A 569 0.38 -54.52 7.13
N LEU A 570 1.15 -54.54 6.02
CA LEU A 570 1.88 -55.72 5.49
C LEU A 570 2.35 -55.52 4.02
N ARG A 571 3.69 -55.45 3.89
CA ARG A 571 4.65 -55.87 2.84
C ARG A 571 4.31 -55.91 1.31
N PRO A 572 5.33 -55.66 0.44
CA PRO A 572 5.21 -55.53 -1.03
C PRO A 572 5.40 -56.87 -1.79
N PRO A 573 5.19 -56.93 -3.12
CA PRO A 573 6.37 -56.98 -4.02
C PRO A 573 6.23 -56.45 -5.47
N ARG A 574 7.39 -56.02 -6.00
CA ARG A 574 7.97 -56.22 -7.35
C ARG A 574 7.27 -55.72 -8.63
N ALA A 575 7.98 -54.81 -9.31
CA ALA A 575 7.94 -54.59 -10.75
C ALA A 575 8.79 -55.63 -11.52
N PRO A 576 8.59 -55.78 -12.84
CA PRO A 576 9.63 -56.20 -13.77
C PRO A 576 10.08 -55.07 -14.71
N VAL A 577 11.37 -55.17 -15.06
CA VAL A 577 12.22 -54.33 -15.89
C VAL A 577 12.14 -54.78 -17.35
N LEU A 578 12.36 -53.87 -18.32
CA LEU A 578 12.85 -54.23 -19.66
C LEU A 578 13.88 -53.20 -20.16
N GLN A 579 14.98 -53.71 -20.73
CA GLN A 579 16.28 -53.07 -21.01
C GLN A 579 16.42 -52.54 -22.46
N LEU A 580 17.02 -51.34 -22.59
CA LEU A 580 18.20 -50.85 -23.40
C LEU A 580 18.58 -51.46 -24.79
N PRO A 581 19.26 -50.70 -25.69
CA PRO A 581 20.74 -50.45 -25.65
C PRO A 581 21.13 -48.98 -25.98
N LEU A 582 21.97 -48.28 -25.19
CA LEU A 582 23.44 -48.22 -25.10
C LEU A 582 24.22 -47.75 -26.36
N SER A 583 24.88 -46.59 -26.24
CA SER A 583 26.25 -46.34 -26.73
C SER A 583 26.92 -45.24 -25.89
N SER A 584 28.15 -45.52 -25.46
CA SER A 584 29.15 -44.74 -24.68
C SER A 584 30.53 -45.12 -25.27
N PRO A 585 31.72 -44.59 -24.90
CA PRO A 585 32.15 -43.87 -23.66
C PRO A 585 33.00 -42.59 -23.92
N GLY A 586 33.21 -41.63 -23.01
CA GLY A 586 33.92 -41.61 -21.70
C GLY A 586 35.03 -40.51 -21.75
N PRO A 587 35.80 -40.14 -20.70
CA PRO A 587 35.76 -40.51 -19.27
C PRO A 587 35.69 -39.26 -18.29
N VAL A 588 34.98 -39.29 -17.14
CA VAL A 588 35.31 -39.76 -15.75
C VAL A 588 35.92 -38.70 -14.80
N SER A 589 35.36 -38.71 -13.57
CA SER A 589 35.89 -38.32 -12.23
C SER A 589 35.50 -36.94 -11.67
N LEU A 590 35.19 -36.76 -10.38
CA LEU A 590 34.67 -37.57 -9.25
C LEU A 590 34.55 -36.56 -8.08
N TRP A 591 33.40 -36.52 -7.38
CA TRP A 591 33.24 -36.29 -5.92
C TRP A 591 33.58 -34.88 -5.37
N GLN A 592 33.00 -34.34 -4.29
CA GLN A 592 32.53 -34.97 -3.04
C GLN A 592 31.64 -33.99 -2.25
N ARG A 593 30.58 -34.52 -1.60
CA ARG A 593 29.77 -33.85 -0.57
C ARG A 593 30.46 -33.96 0.80
N CYS A 594 30.22 -33.00 1.70
CA CYS A 594 30.28 -33.21 3.15
C CYS A 594 29.18 -32.40 3.90
N PRO A 595 28.76 -32.84 5.11
CA PRO A 595 27.45 -32.60 5.73
C PRO A 595 27.53 -31.69 7.01
N PRO A 596 26.44 -31.52 7.83
CA PRO A 596 26.25 -30.33 8.66
C PRO A 596 26.56 -30.45 10.18
N TRP A 597 26.78 -29.27 10.79
CA TRP A 597 26.51 -28.77 12.16
C TRP A 597 26.82 -29.60 13.43
N ARG A 598 27.63 -29.02 14.34
CA ARG A 598 27.47 -29.09 15.81
C ARG A 598 27.89 -27.76 16.49
N ARG A 599 27.05 -27.31 17.42
CA ARG A 599 27.29 -26.20 18.38
C ARG A 599 28.31 -26.60 19.45
N ARG A 600 29.09 -25.65 19.98
CA ARG A 600 29.50 -25.58 21.40
C ARG A 600 29.95 -24.16 21.82
N HIS A 601 29.66 -23.86 23.09
CA HIS A 601 29.84 -22.64 23.85
C HIS A 601 31.31 -22.27 24.20
N GLY A 602 31.50 -21.00 24.62
CA GLY A 602 32.55 -20.53 25.54
C GLY A 602 33.53 -19.56 24.85
N SER A 603 33.66 -18.26 25.17
CA SER A 603 33.92 -17.54 26.44
C SER A 603 35.34 -16.91 26.39
N ARG A 604 35.41 -15.61 26.72
CA ARG A 604 36.60 -14.78 27.07
C ARG A 604 37.52 -14.44 25.88
N GLY A 605 37.74 -13.14 25.59
CA GLY A 605 38.79 -12.30 26.20
C GLY A 605 40.11 -12.57 25.45
N THR A 606 40.73 -11.66 24.71
CA THR A 606 41.40 -10.43 25.17
C THR A 606 41.91 -9.63 23.97
N GLN A 607 42.11 -8.33 24.19
CA GLN A 607 42.79 -7.35 23.34
C GLN A 607 44.18 -7.81 22.86
N CYS A 608 44.57 -7.39 21.65
CA CYS A 608 45.84 -6.70 21.38
C CYS A 608 45.90 -6.20 19.91
N SER A 609 46.17 -4.91 19.75
CA SER A 609 46.55 -4.24 18.49
C SER A 609 48.08 -4.26 18.31
N PRO A 610 48.68 -3.51 17.36
CA PRO A 610 48.79 -3.78 15.93
C PRO A 610 50.27 -3.95 15.50
N CYS A 611 50.55 -4.49 14.31
CA CYS A 611 51.89 -4.33 13.72
C CYS A 611 51.83 -4.06 12.21
N ARG A 612 52.76 -3.20 11.83
CA ARG A 612 52.92 -2.43 10.59
C ARG A 612 53.77 -3.20 9.54
N LEU A 613 53.86 -2.58 8.35
CA LEU A 613 54.85 -2.77 7.27
C LEU A 613 54.55 -3.97 6.34
N GLN A 614 54.76 -3.94 5.03
CA GLN A 614 55.31 -2.96 4.08
C GLN A 614 54.94 -3.47 2.68
N ARG A 615 54.78 -2.58 1.69
CA ARG A 615 54.83 -2.94 0.26
C ARG A 615 56.26 -3.34 -0.12
N PRO A 616 56.42 -4.08 -1.25
CA PRO A 616 57.03 -3.41 -2.40
C PRO A 616 56.29 -3.65 -3.72
N GLN A 617 56.53 -2.71 -4.64
CA GLN A 617 56.19 -2.75 -6.06
C GLN A 617 57.12 -3.71 -6.81
N GLU A 618 56.64 -4.28 -7.93
CA GLU A 618 57.47 -4.47 -9.11
C GLU A 618 56.63 -4.47 -10.40
N HIS A 619 57.22 -3.92 -11.45
CA HIS A 619 56.69 -3.63 -12.78
C HIS A 619 56.52 -4.90 -13.65
N VAL A 620 55.72 -4.83 -14.72
CA VAL A 620 56.12 -5.00 -16.16
C VAL A 620 54.87 -5.18 -17.06
N THR A 621 54.61 -4.12 -17.83
CA THR A 621 54.39 -4.03 -19.30
C THR A 621 53.35 -4.88 -20.08
N LEU A 622 52.49 -4.11 -20.78
CA LEU A 622 51.70 -4.35 -22.00
C LEU A 622 52.10 -5.50 -22.95
N ASN A 623 51.11 -6.23 -23.49
CA ASN A 623 50.75 -6.10 -24.91
C ASN A 623 49.40 -6.73 -25.30
N ARG A 624 48.84 -6.16 -26.38
CA ARG A 624 47.58 -6.42 -27.08
C ARG A 624 47.32 -7.88 -27.48
N LEU A 625 46.05 -8.29 -27.40
CA LEU A 625 45.18 -8.64 -28.54
C LEU A 625 43.72 -8.61 -28.12
#